data_AF-A0A914P5D0-F1
#
_entry.id   AF-A0A914P5D0-F1
#
_cell.length_a   1.000
_cell.length_b   1.000
_cell.length_c   1.000
_cell.angle_alpha   90.00
_cell.angle_beta   90.00
_cell.angle_gamma   90.00
#
_symmetry.space_group_name_H-M   'P 1'
#
loop_
_entity.id
_entity.type
_entity.pdbx_description
1 polymer ?
#
loop_
_entity_poly.entity_id
_entity_poly.type
_entity_poly.pdbx_seq_one_letter_code
_entity_poly.pdbx_strand_id
1 'polypeptide(L)'
;MDKVAKDLNKIIDLAGNKEYHLWVAKEGYKELGLPTVLVHGDLWNSNVFFQNDSNREASTEVLAFIDWQLVCEGSPAADITRYLLLDADGVVRRGIEPIIFGFYVNCLRSEIPSISFNETQIRKAYLYSFITQVLSLLIITVFNAKSLQHSISKNENIALNSAKKDKIILQAIHAIEDAAIFVENELADVVERFKHVKNSN
;
A
#
# COMPACT_ATOMS: atom_id res chain seq x y z
N MET A 1 -15.19 11.16 -14.05
CA MET A 1 -13.76 11.40 -14.32
C MET A 1 -13.26 12.65 -13.60
N ASP A 2 -14.04 13.72 -13.54
CA ASP A 2 -13.65 15.00 -12.91
C ASP A 2 -13.22 14.89 -11.45
N LYS A 3 -13.90 14.06 -10.64
CA LYS A 3 -13.52 13.82 -9.24
C LYS A 3 -12.13 13.18 -9.11
N VAL A 4 -11.85 12.13 -9.89
CA VAL A 4 -10.56 11.43 -9.84
C VAL A 4 -9.41 12.34 -10.27
N ALA A 5 -9.63 13.17 -11.30
CA ALA A 5 -8.64 14.17 -11.70
C ALA A 5 -8.38 15.20 -10.59
N LYS A 6 -9.44 15.69 -9.93
CA LYS A 6 -9.31 16.60 -8.77
C LYS A 6 -8.54 15.94 -7.62
N ASP A 7 -8.85 14.69 -7.29
CA ASP A 7 -8.19 13.97 -6.22
C ASP A 7 -6.72 13.66 -6.55
N LEU A 8 -6.41 13.31 -7.81
CA LEU A 8 -5.04 13.14 -8.27
C LEU A 8 -4.22 14.44 -8.14
N ASN A 9 -4.81 15.59 -8.49
CA ASN A 9 -4.14 16.88 -8.37
C ASN A 9 -3.79 17.24 -6.92
N LYS A 10 -4.51 16.72 -5.92
CA LYS A 10 -4.17 16.94 -4.50
C LYS A 10 -2.90 16.19 -4.10
N ILE A 11 -2.67 15.01 -4.66
CA ILE A 11 -1.57 14.13 -4.25
C ILE A 11 -0.33 14.27 -5.14
N ILE A 12 -0.46 14.84 -6.35
CA ILE A 12 0.58 14.84 -7.38
C ILE A 12 1.88 15.53 -6.94
N ASP A 13 1.80 16.56 -6.11
CA ASP A 13 2.98 17.27 -5.63
C ASP A 13 3.83 16.41 -4.69
N LEU A 14 3.21 15.67 -3.77
CA LEU A 14 3.93 14.71 -2.93
C LEU A 14 4.36 13.48 -3.74
N ALA A 15 3.46 12.94 -4.55
CA ALA A 15 3.70 11.75 -5.36
C ALA A 15 4.78 11.96 -6.45
N GLY A 16 5.03 13.21 -6.85
CA GLY A 16 6.12 13.56 -7.77
C GLY A 16 7.41 13.96 -7.05
N ASN A 17 7.44 13.99 -5.71
CA ASN A 17 8.55 14.53 -4.95
C ASN A 17 9.55 13.44 -4.53
N LYS A 18 10.73 13.46 -5.14
CA LYS A 18 11.83 12.52 -4.85
C LYS A 18 12.24 12.54 -3.36
N GLU A 19 12.37 13.72 -2.77
CA GLU A 19 12.80 13.85 -1.36
C GLU A 19 11.75 13.30 -0.40
N TYR A 20 10.47 13.45 -0.74
CA TYR A 20 9.39 12.78 0.00
C TYR A 20 9.54 11.25 -0.06
N HIS A 21 9.75 10.66 -1.23
CA HIS A 21 9.93 9.20 -1.34
C HIS A 21 11.17 8.70 -0.61
N LEU A 22 12.30 9.43 -0.69
CA LEU A 22 13.51 9.09 0.05
C LEU A 22 13.28 9.19 1.57
N TRP A 23 12.58 10.22 2.02
CA TRP A 23 12.24 10.41 3.42
C TRP A 23 11.32 9.30 3.93
N VAL A 24 10.25 8.95 3.22
CA VAL A 24 9.35 7.84 3.57
C VAL A 24 10.13 6.54 3.71
N ALA A 25 11.04 6.25 2.78
CA ALA A 25 11.81 5.02 2.76
C ALA A 25 12.86 4.94 3.90
N LYS A 26 13.46 6.06 4.29
CA LYS A 26 14.65 6.06 5.16
C LYS A 26 14.46 6.68 6.54
N GLU A 27 13.63 7.71 6.68
CA GLU A 27 13.65 8.58 7.86
C GLU A 27 12.28 8.78 8.52
N GLY A 28 11.18 8.87 7.75
CA GLY A 28 9.89 9.29 8.29
C GLY A 28 9.33 8.40 9.40
N TYR A 29 9.57 7.09 9.34
CA TYR A 29 9.18 6.18 10.41
C TYR A 29 10.06 6.33 11.67
N LYS A 30 11.35 6.68 11.51
CA LYS A 30 12.26 6.88 12.63
C LYS A 30 11.89 8.11 13.45
N GLU A 31 11.40 9.16 12.78
CA GLU A 31 10.85 10.36 13.44
C GLU A 31 9.65 10.03 14.32
N LEU A 32 8.93 8.94 14.03
CA LEU A 32 7.85 8.41 14.86
C LEU A 32 8.35 7.49 15.97
N GLY A 33 9.66 7.31 16.14
CA GLY A 33 10.25 6.37 17.10
C GLY A 33 10.12 4.90 16.71
N LEU A 34 9.84 4.60 15.43
CA LEU A 34 9.81 3.22 14.94
C LEU A 34 11.22 2.72 14.60
N PRO A 35 11.54 1.44 14.89
CA PRO A 35 12.82 0.86 14.53
C PRO A 35 12.89 0.60 13.02
N THR A 36 14.11 0.52 12.49
CA THR A 36 14.36 -0.03 11.16
C THR A 36 14.19 -1.54 11.20
N VAL A 37 13.46 -2.09 10.23
CA VAL A 37 13.25 -3.54 10.07
C VAL A 37 13.59 -3.98 8.66
N LEU A 38 13.73 -5.30 8.49
CA LEU A 38 13.79 -5.92 7.17
C LEU A 38 12.39 -5.92 6.55
N VAL A 39 12.24 -5.26 5.40
CA VAL A 39 11.01 -5.12 4.64
C VAL A 39 11.11 -6.03 3.41
N HIS A 40 10.07 -6.80 3.14
CA HIS A 40 9.98 -7.65 1.95
C HIS A 40 9.99 -6.82 0.66
N GLY A 41 9.27 -5.68 0.67
CA GLY A 41 9.30 -4.67 -0.39
C GLY A 41 8.40 -5.01 -1.58
N ASP A 42 8.20 -6.30 -1.84
CA ASP A 42 7.21 -6.81 -2.79
C ASP A 42 6.16 -7.74 -2.15
N LEU A 43 5.60 -7.38 -1.00
CA LEU A 43 4.57 -8.21 -0.36
C LEU A 43 3.17 -7.98 -0.96
N TRP A 44 2.61 -9.02 -1.56
CA TRP A 44 1.23 -9.11 -2.06
C TRP A 44 0.78 -10.58 -2.09
N ASN A 45 -0.49 -10.86 -2.34
CA ASN A 45 -1.07 -12.22 -2.20
C ASN A 45 -0.31 -13.31 -2.96
N SER A 46 0.28 -12.99 -4.11
CA SER A 46 0.97 -13.95 -4.98
C SER A 46 2.35 -14.34 -4.44
N ASN A 47 2.85 -13.59 -3.45
CA ASN A 47 4.13 -13.82 -2.78
C ASN A 47 3.96 -14.45 -1.38
N VAL A 48 2.75 -14.93 -1.05
CA VAL A 48 2.43 -15.64 0.19
C VAL A 48 1.90 -17.03 -0.13
N PHE A 49 2.57 -18.05 0.38
CA PHE A 49 2.03 -19.41 0.39
C PHE A 49 1.35 -19.70 1.72
N PHE A 50 0.18 -20.33 1.64
CA PHE A 50 -0.60 -20.79 2.78
C PHE A 50 -0.52 -22.32 2.88
N GLN A 51 -0.55 -22.84 4.09
CA GLN A 51 -0.63 -24.28 4.32
C GLN A 51 -1.99 -24.80 3.89
N ASN A 52 -2.07 -26.06 3.48
CA ASN A 52 -3.34 -26.72 3.25
C ASN A 52 -3.92 -27.27 4.57
N ASP A 53 -5.23 -27.16 4.75
CA ASP A 53 -5.95 -27.81 5.84
C ASP A 53 -6.06 -29.34 5.63
N SER A 54 -6.70 -30.03 6.57
CA SER A 54 -6.90 -31.49 6.48
C SER A 54 -7.71 -31.93 5.25
N ASN A 55 -8.49 -31.02 4.64
CA ASN A 55 -9.29 -31.27 3.44
C ASN A 55 -8.53 -30.92 2.14
N ARG A 56 -7.27 -30.49 2.24
CA ARG A 56 -6.43 -29.99 1.14
C ARG A 56 -6.87 -28.64 0.58
N GLU A 57 -7.63 -27.87 1.34
CA GLU A 57 -8.01 -26.48 1.01
C GLU A 57 -7.02 -25.50 1.65
N ALA A 58 -6.90 -24.28 1.11
CA ALA A 58 -6.02 -23.27 1.68
C ALA A 58 -6.48 -22.88 3.10
N SER A 59 -5.59 -23.01 4.07
CA SER A 59 -5.80 -22.57 5.45
C SER A 59 -5.41 -21.10 5.66
N THR A 60 -5.61 -20.58 6.87
CA THR A 60 -5.15 -19.25 7.28
C THR A 60 -3.69 -19.23 7.72
N GLU A 61 -3.03 -20.39 7.81
CA GLU A 61 -1.64 -20.49 8.27
C GLU A 61 -0.69 -20.20 7.13
N VAL A 62 0.20 -19.22 7.32
CA VAL A 62 1.24 -18.90 6.36
C VAL A 62 2.29 -20.02 6.36
N LEU A 63 2.59 -20.55 5.18
CA LEU A 63 3.66 -21.52 4.95
C LEU A 63 4.98 -20.82 4.67
N ALA A 64 4.98 -19.84 3.76
CA ALA A 64 6.19 -19.14 3.35
C ALA A 64 5.89 -17.79 2.69
N PHE A 65 6.80 -16.83 2.89
CA PHE A 65 6.93 -15.64 2.05
C PHE A 65 8.01 -15.87 1.01
N ILE A 66 7.73 -15.57 -0.26
CA ILE A 66 8.63 -15.80 -1.39
C ILE A 66 8.85 -14.53 -2.20
N ASP A 67 9.82 -14.56 -3.11
CA ASP A 67 10.15 -13.45 -4.01
C ASP A 67 10.65 -12.17 -3.28
N TRP A 68 11.74 -12.35 -2.54
CA TRP A 68 12.43 -11.31 -1.77
C TRP A 68 13.28 -10.35 -2.63
N GLN A 69 12.99 -10.20 -3.92
CA GLN A 69 13.83 -9.43 -4.85
C GLN A 69 13.88 -7.91 -4.55
N LEU A 70 12.89 -7.39 -3.82
CA LEU A 70 12.82 -5.99 -3.40
C LEU A 70 13.14 -5.78 -1.91
N VAL A 71 13.79 -6.77 -1.27
CA VAL A 71 14.13 -6.70 0.15
C VAL A 71 14.96 -5.46 0.47
N CYS A 72 14.59 -4.75 1.52
CA CYS A 72 15.30 -3.55 1.95
C CYS A 72 15.15 -3.29 3.45
N GLU A 73 15.94 -2.35 3.96
CA GLU A 73 15.71 -1.78 5.28
C GLU A 73 14.62 -0.70 5.19
N GLY A 74 13.66 -0.72 6.12
CA GLY A 74 12.56 0.25 6.06
C GLY A 74 11.65 0.28 7.28
N SER A 75 10.49 0.89 7.05
CA SER A 75 9.44 1.07 8.06
C SER A 75 8.75 -0.26 8.40
N PRO A 76 8.42 -0.52 9.68
CA PRO A 76 7.55 -1.63 10.07
C PRO A 76 6.16 -1.57 9.42
N ALA A 77 5.73 -0.40 8.95
CA ALA A 77 4.45 -0.24 8.26
C ALA A 77 4.53 -0.48 6.74
N ALA A 78 5.72 -0.68 6.16
CA ALA A 78 5.89 -0.71 4.70
C ALA A 78 5.14 -1.87 4.04
N ASP A 79 5.36 -3.10 4.51
CA ASP A 79 4.74 -4.30 3.93
C ASP A 79 3.23 -4.37 4.18
N ILE A 80 2.76 -3.97 5.38
CA ILE A 80 1.31 -3.92 5.63
C ILE A 80 0.62 -2.86 4.78
N THR A 81 1.25 -1.69 4.57
CA THR A 81 0.72 -0.68 3.63
C THR A 81 0.60 -1.26 2.23
N ARG A 82 1.66 -1.92 1.74
CA ARG A 82 1.68 -2.51 0.40
C ARG A 82 0.59 -3.58 0.25
N TYR A 83 0.53 -4.53 1.18
CA TYR A 83 -0.43 -5.62 1.15
C TYR A 83 -1.89 -5.11 1.17
N LEU A 84 -2.20 -4.14 2.05
CA LEU A 84 -3.53 -3.52 2.09
C LEU A 84 -3.88 -2.76 0.81
N LEU A 85 -2.89 -2.17 0.14
CA LEU A 85 -3.15 -1.40 -1.07
C LEU A 85 -3.33 -2.29 -2.30
N LEU A 86 -2.54 -3.36 -2.41
CA LEU A 86 -2.53 -4.28 -3.55
C LEU A 86 -3.61 -5.37 -3.46
N ASP A 87 -3.96 -5.83 -2.27
CA ASP A 87 -4.84 -7.01 -2.11
C ASP A 87 -6.19 -6.72 -1.48
N ALA A 88 -6.33 -5.65 -0.68
CA ALA A 88 -7.61 -5.27 -0.12
C ALA A 88 -8.37 -4.31 -1.06
N ASP A 89 -9.60 -4.69 -1.43
CA ASP A 89 -10.54 -3.80 -2.10
C ASP A 89 -10.78 -2.54 -1.25
N GLY A 90 -10.97 -1.38 -1.89
CA GLY A 90 -11.06 -0.10 -1.18
C GLY A 90 -12.14 -0.06 -0.07
N VAL A 91 -13.28 -0.74 -0.29
CA VAL A 91 -14.34 -0.89 0.72
C VAL A 91 -13.84 -1.68 1.94
N VAL A 92 -13.14 -2.80 1.70
CA VAL A 92 -12.59 -3.65 2.76
C VAL A 92 -11.51 -2.87 3.52
N ARG A 93 -10.56 -2.26 2.80
CA ARG A 93 -9.48 -1.46 3.40
C ARG A 93 -10.02 -0.38 4.34
N ARG A 94 -11.03 0.38 3.90
CA ARG A 94 -11.70 1.41 4.73
C ARG A 94 -12.42 0.80 5.94
N GLY A 95 -13.05 -0.36 5.76
CA GLY A 95 -13.78 -1.04 6.84
C GLY A 95 -12.88 -1.61 7.95
N ILE A 96 -11.66 -2.07 7.59
CA ILE A 96 -10.73 -2.66 8.56
C ILE A 96 -9.73 -1.65 9.16
N GLU A 97 -9.57 -0.48 8.54
CA GLU A 97 -8.60 0.54 8.97
C GLU A 97 -8.67 0.85 10.49
N PRO A 98 -9.86 0.96 11.12
CA PRO A 98 -9.94 1.27 12.56
C PRO A 98 -9.37 0.19 13.48
N ILE A 99 -9.23 -1.05 13.01
CA ILE A 99 -8.83 -2.19 13.84
C ILE A 99 -7.49 -2.82 13.42
N ILE A 100 -7.09 -2.65 12.16
CA ILE A 100 -5.99 -3.43 11.57
C ILE A 100 -4.63 -3.12 12.22
N PHE A 101 -4.37 -1.86 12.60
CA PHE A 101 -3.09 -1.48 13.20
C PHE A 101 -2.94 -1.99 14.63
N GLY A 102 -4.03 -1.97 15.41
CA GLY A 102 -4.07 -2.57 16.73
C GLY A 102 -3.87 -4.09 16.66
N PHE A 103 -4.56 -4.74 15.73
CA PHE A 103 -4.37 -6.17 15.45
C PHE A 103 -2.92 -6.49 15.08
N TYR A 104 -2.35 -5.75 14.12
CA TYR A 104 -0.98 -5.93 13.66
C TYR A 104 0.05 -5.79 14.80
N VAL A 105 -0.05 -4.74 15.61
CA VAL A 105 0.86 -4.51 16.74
C VAL A 105 0.70 -5.60 17.82
N ASN A 106 -0.54 -6.08 18.06
CA ASN A 106 -0.77 -7.15 19.02
C ASN A 106 -0.16 -8.49 18.56
N CYS A 107 -0.31 -8.84 17.27
CA CYS A 107 0.36 -10.00 16.68
C CYS A 107 1.89 -9.88 16.78
N LEU A 108 2.44 -8.70 16.52
CA LEU A 108 3.88 -8.51 16.67
C LEU A 108 4.34 -8.64 18.13
N ARG A 109 3.55 -8.15 19.11
CA ARG A 109 3.88 -8.26 20.53
C ARG A 109 3.80 -9.69 21.07
N SER A 110 2.93 -10.55 20.53
CA SER A 110 2.92 -11.96 20.93
C SER A 110 4.20 -12.68 20.54
N GLU A 111 4.80 -12.30 19.41
CA GLU A 111 6.07 -12.89 18.92
C GLU A 111 7.31 -12.17 19.47
N ILE A 112 7.21 -10.85 19.68
CA ILE A 112 8.30 -9.97 20.11
C ILE A 112 7.81 -9.11 21.28
N PRO A 113 7.84 -9.63 22.53
CA PRO A 113 7.31 -8.91 23.70
C PRO A 113 7.98 -7.57 24.00
N SER A 114 9.16 -7.31 23.45
CA SER A 114 9.94 -6.08 23.65
C SER A 114 9.55 -4.92 22.73
N ILE A 115 8.50 -5.05 21.90
CA ILE A 115 8.05 -3.98 21.02
C ILE A 115 7.57 -2.77 21.83
N SER A 116 8.22 -1.63 21.60
CA SER A 116 7.96 -0.36 22.29
C SER A 116 6.97 0.55 21.57
N PHE A 117 6.69 0.30 20.29
CA PHE A 117 5.78 1.13 19.50
C PHE A 117 4.32 0.68 19.60
N ASN A 118 3.40 1.57 19.20
CA ASN A 118 1.96 1.38 19.27
C ASN A 118 1.27 1.54 17.89
N GLU A 119 -0.03 1.25 17.87
CA GLU A 119 -0.86 1.32 16.67
C GLU A 119 -0.91 2.72 16.03
N THR A 120 -0.85 3.79 16.83
CA THR A 120 -0.84 5.16 16.34
C THR A 120 0.42 5.47 15.55
N GLN A 121 1.58 5.01 16.03
CA GLN A 121 2.86 5.16 15.31
C GLN A 121 2.85 4.38 14.00
N ILE A 122 2.36 3.12 14.01
CA ILE A 122 2.23 2.31 12.79
C ILE A 122 1.27 2.95 11.80
N ARG A 123 0.11 3.44 12.25
CA ARG A 123 -0.87 4.12 11.39
C ARG A 123 -0.27 5.36 10.73
N LYS A 124 0.45 6.20 11.50
CA LYS A 124 1.09 7.39 10.91
C LYS A 124 2.18 7.01 9.89
N ALA A 125 2.96 5.96 10.14
CA ALA A 125 3.93 5.43 9.18
C ALA A 125 3.27 4.79 7.94
N TYR A 126 2.10 4.18 8.10
CA TYR A 126 1.25 3.73 7.00
C TYR A 126 0.82 4.90 6.13
N LEU A 127 0.34 6.01 6.73
CA LEU A 127 -0.05 7.21 5.98
C LEU A 127 1.14 7.79 5.20
N TYR A 128 2.34 7.83 5.79
CA TYR A 128 3.57 8.23 5.09
C TYR A 128 3.87 7.34 3.89
N SER A 129 3.67 6.02 4.03
CA SER A 129 3.94 5.06 2.96
C SER A 129 2.86 5.03 1.88
N PHE A 130 1.62 5.41 2.24
CA PHE A 130 0.42 5.24 1.42
C PHE A 130 0.56 5.90 0.05
N ILE A 131 0.97 7.17 0.00
CA ILE A 131 1.08 7.92 -1.27
C ILE A 131 2.13 7.28 -2.20
N THR A 132 3.24 6.79 -1.63
CA THR A 132 4.26 6.06 -2.40
C THR A 132 3.69 4.77 -2.98
N GLN A 133 2.92 4.01 -2.20
CA GLN A 133 2.31 2.77 -2.67
C GLN A 133 1.18 3.01 -3.69
N VAL A 134 0.46 4.14 -3.63
CA VAL A 134 -0.54 4.51 -4.64
C VAL A 134 0.10 4.60 -6.02
N LEU A 135 1.28 5.21 -6.14
CA LEU A 135 1.99 5.28 -7.42
C LEU A 135 2.33 3.89 -7.96
N SER A 136 2.84 3.00 -7.10
CA SER A 136 3.11 1.61 -7.49
C SER A 136 1.85 0.90 -7.99
N LEU A 137 0.73 1.07 -7.28
CA LEU A 137 -0.56 0.51 -7.68
C LEU A 137 -1.03 1.06 -9.04
N LEU A 138 -0.86 2.36 -9.31
CA LEU A 138 -1.24 2.96 -10.59
C LEU A 138 -0.44 2.38 -11.75
N ILE A 139 0.87 2.20 -11.57
CA ILE A 139 1.74 1.58 -12.57
C ILE A 139 1.29 0.14 -12.84
N ILE A 140 1.09 -0.66 -11.80
CA ILE A 140 0.61 -2.05 -11.90
C ILE A 140 -0.76 -2.11 -12.61
N THR A 141 -1.66 -1.20 -12.26
CA THR A 141 -3.01 -1.12 -12.86
C THR A 141 -2.94 -0.86 -14.36
N VAL A 142 -2.07 0.04 -14.82
CA VAL A 142 -1.90 0.32 -16.26
C VAL A 142 -1.42 -0.92 -17.02
N PHE A 143 -0.41 -1.62 -16.51
CA PHE A 143 0.10 -2.84 -17.14
C PHE A 143 -0.94 -3.96 -17.18
N ASN A 144 -1.62 -4.22 -16.05
CA ASN A 144 -2.63 -5.26 -15.96
C ASN A 144 -3.86 -4.94 -16.80
N ALA A 145 -4.33 -3.69 -16.82
CA ALA A 145 -5.46 -3.28 -17.64
C ALA A 145 -5.16 -3.43 -19.14
N LYS A 146 -3.92 -3.14 -19.57
CA LYS A 146 -3.47 -3.36 -20.95
C LYS A 146 -3.44 -4.83 -21.32
N SER A 147 -2.90 -5.67 -20.43
CA SER A 147 -2.88 -7.13 -20.61
C SER A 147 -4.30 -7.70 -20.76
N LEU A 148 -5.21 -7.31 -19.85
CA LEU A 148 -6.61 -7.74 -19.90
C LEU A 148 -7.33 -7.23 -21.15
N GLN A 149 -7.07 -5.99 -21.56
CA GLN A 149 -7.63 -5.44 -22.81
C GLN A 149 -7.20 -6.24 -24.04
N HIS A 150 -5.95 -6.74 -24.05
CA HIS A 150 -5.44 -7.60 -25.11
C HIS A 150 -6.09 -8.98 -25.14
N SER A 151 -6.34 -9.61 -23.98
CA SER A 151 -7.12 -10.86 -23.93
C SER A 151 -8.58 -10.65 -24.36
N ILE A 152 -9.20 -9.53 -23.99
CA ILE A 152 -10.56 -9.18 -24.44
C ILE A 152 -10.62 -9.03 -25.96
N SER A 153 -9.63 -8.36 -26.58
CA SER A 153 -9.61 -8.20 -28.04
C SER A 153 -9.41 -9.52 -28.80
N LYS A 154 -8.91 -10.57 -28.13
CA LYS A 154 -8.83 -11.94 -28.63
C LYS A 154 -10.09 -12.78 -28.38
N ASN A 155 -11.16 -12.20 -27.84
CA ASN A 155 -12.39 -12.90 -27.44
C ASN A 155 -12.18 -13.96 -26.33
N GLU A 156 -11.14 -13.84 -25.52
CA GLU A 156 -10.88 -14.76 -24.41
C GLU A 156 -11.69 -14.35 -23.17
N ASN A 157 -12.61 -15.21 -22.71
CA ASN A 157 -13.38 -15.02 -21.46
C ASN A 157 -13.83 -13.57 -21.21
N ILE A 158 -14.44 -12.95 -22.23
CA ILE A 158 -14.66 -11.49 -22.30
C ILE A 158 -15.27 -10.92 -21.02
N ALA A 159 -16.35 -11.54 -20.52
CA ALA A 159 -17.03 -11.08 -19.31
C ALA A 159 -16.11 -11.10 -18.08
N LEU A 160 -15.36 -12.17 -17.88
CA LEU A 160 -14.44 -12.33 -16.76
C LEU A 160 -13.29 -11.31 -16.83
N ASN A 161 -12.68 -11.16 -18.01
CA ASN A 161 -11.56 -10.25 -18.19
C ASN A 161 -11.99 -8.77 -18.10
N SER A 162 -13.20 -8.44 -18.55
CA SER A 162 -13.79 -7.11 -18.32
C SER A 162 -14.00 -6.86 -16.84
N ALA A 163 -14.61 -7.80 -16.11
CA ALA A 163 -14.83 -7.65 -14.67
C ALA A 163 -13.51 -7.51 -13.89
N LYS A 164 -12.47 -8.28 -14.24
CA LYS A 164 -11.13 -8.14 -13.65
C LYS A 164 -10.52 -6.76 -13.92
N LYS A 165 -10.66 -6.27 -15.15
CA LYS A 165 -10.15 -4.94 -15.55
C LYS A 165 -10.86 -3.83 -14.79
N ASP A 166 -12.19 -3.91 -14.68
CA ASP A 166 -12.98 -2.94 -13.93
C ASP A 166 -12.63 -2.97 -12.44
N LYS A 167 -12.40 -4.17 -11.86
CA LYS A 167 -11.96 -4.33 -10.47
C LYS A 167 -10.65 -3.60 -10.18
N ILE A 168 -9.60 -3.85 -10.97
CA ILE A 168 -8.29 -3.21 -10.73
C ILE A 168 -8.33 -1.69 -10.94
N ILE A 169 -9.12 -1.20 -11.89
CA ILE A 169 -9.32 0.23 -12.11
C ILE A 169 -10.05 0.86 -10.92
N LEU A 170 -11.09 0.19 -10.40
CA LEU A 170 -11.84 0.65 -9.24
C LEU A 170 -10.95 0.70 -7.98
N GLN A 171 -10.08 -0.28 -7.80
CA GLN A 171 -9.11 -0.30 -6.71
C GLN A 171 -8.14 0.88 -6.77
N ALA A 172 -7.61 1.19 -7.96
CA ALA A 172 -6.78 2.38 -8.19
C ALA A 172 -7.53 3.69 -7.91
N ILE A 173 -8.79 3.79 -8.35
CA ILE A 173 -9.64 4.96 -8.06
C ILE A 173 -9.80 5.14 -6.56
N HIS A 174 -10.21 4.11 -5.82
CA HIS A 174 -10.39 4.21 -4.37
C HIS A 174 -9.08 4.59 -3.66
N ALA A 175 -7.94 4.08 -4.11
CA ALA A 175 -6.64 4.42 -3.53
C ALA A 175 -6.27 5.90 -3.76
N ILE A 176 -6.58 6.47 -4.94
CA ILE A 176 -6.40 7.91 -5.19
C ILE A 176 -7.31 8.74 -4.27
N GLU A 177 -8.57 8.33 -4.10
CA GLU A 177 -9.51 9.02 -3.21
C GLU A 177 -9.04 9.01 -1.75
N ASP A 178 -8.61 7.85 -1.26
CA ASP A 178 -8.08 7.69 0.10
C ASP A 178 -6.84 8.58 0.29
N ALA A 179 -5.93 8.57 -0.68
CA ALA A 179 -4.73 9.40 -0.64
C ALA A 179 -5.05 10.89 -0.62
N ALA A 180 -6.02 11.34 -1.41
CA ALA A 180 -6.47 12.72 -1.42
C ALA A 180 -7.02 13.14 -0.05
N ILE A 181 -7.82 12.29 0.59
CA ILE A 181 -8.36 12.53 1.93
C ILE A 181 -7.22 12.62 2.96
N PHE A 182 -6.26 11.69 2.91
CA PHE A 182 -5.13 11.69 3.83
C PHE A 182 -4.24 12.92 3.65
N VAL A 183 -3.98 13.33 2.41
CA VAL A 183 -3.20 14.54 2.11
C VAL A 183 -3.87 15.80 2.68
N GLU A 184 -5.19 15.93 2.54
CA GLU A 184 -5.92 17.11 3.03
C GLU A 184 -6.08 17.13 4.55
N ASN A 185 -6.38 15.97 5.16
CA ASN A 185 -6.84 15.93 6.55
C ASN A 185 -5.78 15.47 7.55
N GLU A 186 -4.78 14.70 7.11
CA GLU A 186 -3.89 13.95 8.03
C GLU A 186 -2.41 14.11 7.75
N LEU A 187 -2.05 14.69 6.60
CA LEU A 187 -0.67 14.88 6.16
C LEU A 187 -0.36 16.34 5.81
N ALA A 188 -1.15 17.30 6.29
CA ALA A 188 -0.91 18.72 6.03
C ALA A 188 0.50 19.18 6.44
N ASP A 189 1.03 18.64 7.54
CA ASP A 189 2.40 18.86 8.03
C ASP A 189 3.45 18.34 7.04
N VAL A 190 3.21 17.15 6.48
CA VAL A 190 4.10 16.54 5.48
C VAL A 190 4.05 17.30 4.16
N VAL A 191 2.86 17.71 3.71
CA VAL A 191 2.70 18.53 2.50
C VAL A 191 3.52 19.81 2.67
N GLU A 192 3.34 20.54 3.78
CA GLU A 192 4.08 21.78 4.04
C GLU A 192 5.60 21.58 4.00
N ARG A 193 6.09 20.51 4.65
CA ARG A 193 7.52 20.16 4.65
C ARG A 193 8.10 20.02 3.24
N PHE A 194 7.34 19.46 2.30
CA PHE A 194 7.81 19.14 0.96
C PHE A 194 7.38 20.15 -0.12
N LYS A 195 6.65 21.22 0.22
CA LYS A 195 6.27 22.31 -0.72
C LYS A 195 7.47 23.06 -1.31
N HIS A 196 8.53 23.27 -0.52
CA HIS A 196 9.61 24.22 -0.86
C HIS A 196 10.83 23.62 -1.59
N VAL A 197 10.89 22.30 -1.73
CA VAL A 197 12.03 21.62 -2.38
C VAL A 197 12.09 21.88 -3.90
N LYS A 198 11.02 22.42 -4.50
CA LYS A 198 10.97 22.81 -5.93
C LYS A 198 11.84 24.02 -6.31
N ASN A 199 12.32 24.83 -5.37
CA ASN A 199 13.01 26.10 -5.68
C ASN A 199 14.55 26.02 -5.66
N SER A 200 15.13 24.81 -5.70
CA SER A 200 16.58 24.62 -5.56
C SER A 200 17.21 23.82 -6.71
N ASN A 201 16.73 24.03 -7.94
CA ASN A 201 17.40 23.59 -9.17
C ASN A 201 17.45 24.73 -10.19
#